data_AF-A0A1C0YBG1-F1
#
_entry.id   AF-A0A1C0YBG1-F1
#
_cell.length_a   1.000
_cell.length_b   1.000
_cell.length_c   1.000
_cell.angle_alpha   90.00
_cell.angle_beta   90.00
_cell.angle_gamma   90.00
#
_symmetry.space_group_name_H-M   'P 1'
#
loop_
_entity.id
_entity.type
_entity.pdbx_description
1 polymer ?
#
loop_
_entity_poly.entity_id
_entity_poly.type
_entity_poly.pdbx_seq_one_letter_code
_entity_poly.pdbx_strand_id
1 'polypeptide(L)'
;MSIFILEDDVMQAQRMRTIVKELCAAQQIPYNFIEVTSKPDDILANIARCTYIPIYFLDIEIKQDERKGLDVARLIRNVDSLLIRKK
;
A
#
# COMPACT_ATOMS: atom_id res chain seq x y z
N MET A 1 -2.94 4.48 11.41
CA MET A 1 -2.87 3.40 10.37
C MET A 1 -1.75 3.68 9.38
N SER A 2 -1.18 2.67 8.73
CA SER A 2 -0.23 2.85 7.63
C SER A 2 -0.91 2.57 6.29
N ILE A 3 -0.62 3.34 5.25
CA ILE A 3 -1.26 3.22 3.94
C ILE A 3 -0.18 3.05 2.87
N PHE A 4 -0.34 2.05 2.01
CA PHE A 4 0.51 1.80 0.86
C PHE A 4 -0.29 1.96 -0.43
N ILE A 5 0.32 2.59 -1.43
CA ILE A 5 -0.23 2.77 -2.78
C ILE A 5 0.81 2.22 -3.76
N LEU A 6 0.44 1.16 -4.50
CA LEU A 6 1.21 0.57 -5.59
C LEU A 6 0.59 0.99 -6.92
N GLU A 7 1.30 1.85 -7.64
CA GLU A 7 0.83 2.47 -8.87
C GLU A 7 2.06 2.82 -9.72
N ASP A 8 2.06 2.43 -11.00
CA ASP A 8 3.18 2.68 -11.90
C ASP A 8 3.04 4.00 -12.68
N ASP A 9 1.80 4.50 -12.86
CA ASP A 9 1.55 5.82 -13.40
C ASP A 9 1.76 6.90 -12.33
N VAL A 10 2.78 7.74 -12.53
CA VAL A 10 3.16 8.79 -11.58
C VAL A 10 2.02 9.80 -11.32
N MET A 11 1.22 10.13 -12.33
CA MET A 11 0.12 11.10 -12.20
C MET A 11 -1.03 10.50 -11.40
N GLN A 12 -1.39 9.24 -11.67
CA GLN A 12 -2.40 8.52 -10.92
C GLN A 12 -1.96 8.31 -9.46
N ALA A 13 -0.69 7.96 -9.24
CA ALA A 13 -0.11 7.75 -7.92
C ALA A 13 -0.18 9.02 -7.05
N GLN A 14 0.22 10.18 -7.61
CA GLN A 14 0.13 11.45 -6.89
C GLN A 14 -1.32 11.87 -6.65
N ARG A 15 -2.21 11.67 -7.63
CA ARG A 15 -3.64 11.99 -7.46
C ARG A 15 -4.25 11.16 -6.34
N MET A 16 -4.01 9.85 -6.32
CA MET A 16 -4.48 8.95 -5.26
C MET A 16 -3.96 9.40 -3.89
N ARG A 17 -2.67 9.73 -3.80
CA ARG A 17 -2.05 10.25 -2.57
C ARG A 17 -2.76 11.49 -2.05
N THR A 18 -3.05 12.46 -2.92
CA THR A 18 -3.74 13.70 -2.55
C THR A 18 -5.14 13.42 -2.03
N ILE A 19 -5.93 12.63 -2.77
CA ILE A 19 -7.29 12.26 -2.37
C ILE A 19 -7.31 11.57 -1.00
N VAL A 20 -6.42 10.60 -0.78
CA VAL A 20 -6.33 9.89 0.51
C VAL A 20 -5.98 10.86 1.64
N LYS A 21 -5.02 11.78 1.43
CA LYS A 21 -4.67 12.79 2.44
C LYS A 21 -5.83 13.72 2.77
N GLU A 22 -6.53 14.20 1.76
CA GLU A 22 -7.68 15.09 1.92
C GLU A 22 -8.82 14.40 2.68
N LEU A 23 -9.12 13.14 2.34
CA LEU A 23 -10.13 12.35 3.04
C LEU A 23 -9.76 12.09 4.49
N CYS A 24 -8.50 11.72 4.77
CA CYS A 24 -8.02 11.54 6.13
C CYS A 24 -8.16 12.84 6.94
N ALA A 25 -7.81 13.99 6.35
CA ALA A 25 -7.93 15.29 7.01
C ALA A 25 -9.40 15.67 7.27
N ALA A 26 -10.26 15.56 6.25
CA ALA A 26 -11.67 15.92 6.34
C ALA A 26 -12.43 15.07 7.37
N GLN A 27 -12.07 13.78 7.51
CA GLN A 27 -12.69 12.84 8.43
C GLN A 27 -11.94 12.71 9.77
N GLN A 28 -10.87 13.50 9.98
CA GLN A 28 -10.01 13.44 11.18
C GLN A 28 -9.46 12.01 11.46
N ILE A 29 -9.17 11.26 10.40
CA ILE A 29 -8.64 9.90 10.50
C ILE A 29 -7.11 9.96 10.60
N PRO A 30 -6.51 9.57 11.74
CA PRO A 30 -5.06 9.60 11.89
C PRO A 30 -4.37 8.47 11.12
N TYR A 31 -3.29 8.81 10.42
CA TYR A 31 -2.39 7.86 9.77
C TYR A 31 -0.94 8.12 10.18
N ASN A 32 -0.13 7.06 10.17
CA ASN A 32 1.28 7.11 10.54
C ASN A 32 2.10 7.60 9.35
N PHE A 33 1.91 6.96 8.19
CA PHE A 33 2.51 7.35 6.93
C PHE A 33 1.66 6.85 5.74
N ILE A 34 1.87 7.51 4.60
CA ILE A 34 1.38 7.09 3.29
C ILE A 34 2.60 6.86 2.42
N GLU A 35 2.82 5.63 2.00
CA GLU A 35 3.90 5.23 1.10
C GLU A 35 3.35 5.01 -0.30
N VAL A 36 3.95 5.65 -1.29
CA VAL A 36 3.55 5.59 -2.69
C VAL A 36 4.75 5.11 -3.49
N THR A 37 4.59 4.00 -4.22
CA THR A 37 5.68 3.37 -4.96
C THR A 37 5.15 2.67 -6.21
N SER A 38 6.01 2.49 -7.21
CA SER A 38 5.77 1.62 -8.36
C SER A 38 6.47 0.25 -8.22
N LYS A 39 7.07 -0.02 -7.06
CA LYS A 39 7.86 -1.21 -6.78
C LYS A 39 7.22 -2.02 -5.65
N PRO A 40 6.80 -3.27 -5.92
CA PRO A 40 6.26 -4.15 -4.90
C PRO A 40 7.22 -4.42 -3.74
N ASP A 41 8.52 -4.52 -4.01
CA ASP A 41 9.53 -4.84 -3.00
C ASP A 41 9.63 -3.77 -1.90
N ASP A 42 9.41 -2.50 -2.26
CA ASP A 42 9.38 -1.40 -1.31
C ASP A 42 8.24 -1.60 -0.29
N ILE A 43 7.07 -2.06 -0.75
CA ILE A 43 5.95 -2.39 0.14
C ILE A 43 6.38 -3.50 1.10
N LEU A 44 6.86 -4.63 0.57
CA LEU A 44 7.22 -5.81 1.36
C LEU A 44 8.27 -5.48 2.44
N ALA A 45 9.27 -4.66 2.12
CA ALA A 45 10.29 -4.22 3.07
C ALA A 45 9.73 -3.35 4.21
N ASN A 46 8.67 -2.58 3.93
CA ASN A 46 8.10 -1.62 4.86
C ASN A 46 6.92 -2.17 5.68
N ILE A 47 6.33 -3.32 5.34
CA ILE A 47 5.25 -3.96 6.13
C ILE A 47 5.67 -4.13 7.60
N ALA A 48 6.90 -4.56 7.85
CA ALA A 48 7.40 -4.81 9.20
C ALA A 48 7.42 -3.55 10.10
N ARG A 49 7.42 -2.34 9.51
CA ARG A 49 7.35 -1.06 10.23
C ARG A 49 5.93 -0.73 10.71
N CYS A 50 4.93 -1.49 10.29
CA CYS A 50 3.54 -1.22 10.63
C CYS A 50 3.23 -1.67 12.07
N THR A 51 2.58 -0.79 12.83
CA THR A 51 2.10 -1.06 14.19
C THR A 51 0.73 -1.73 14.20
N TYR A 52 -0.12 -1.41 13.22
CA TYR A 52 -1.47 -1.95 13.02
C TYR A 52 -1.61 -2.52 11.61
N ILE A 53 -2.74 -3.20 11.35
CA ILE A 53 -3.07 -3.71 10.02
C ILE A 53 -3.03 -2.55 9.01
N PRO A 54 -2.13 -2.59 8.02
CA PRO A 54 -2.01 -1.56 7.00
C PRO A 54 -3.12 -1.67 5.94
N ILE A 55 -3.38 -0.55 5.25
CA ILE A 55 -4.29 -0.49 4.09
C ILE A 55 -3.46 -0.46 2.81
N TYR A 56 -3.87 -1.24 1.81
CA TYR A 56 -3.19 -1.34 0.52
C TYR A 56 -4.13 -0.94 -0.61
N PHE A 57 -3.69 0.03 -1.42
CA PHE A 57 -4.24 0.31 -2.74
C PHE A 57 -3.26 -0.26 -3.76
N LEU A 58 -3.69 -1.21 -4.57
CA LEU A 58 -2.84 -1.90 -5.54
C LEU A 58 -3.48 -1.80 -6.91
N ASP A 59 -2.75 -1.27 -7.89
CA ASP A 59 -3.11 -1.49 -9.28
C ASP A 59 -2.93 -2.96 -9.64
N ILE A 60 -3.84 -3.50 -10.45
CA ILE A 60 -3.85 -4.89 -10.90
C ILE A 60 -2.81 -5.09 -11.99
N GLU A 61 -2.77 -4.18 -12.95
CA GLU A 61 -1.80 -4.16 -14.03
C GLU A 61 -0.61 -3.31 -13.59
N ILE A 62 0.60 -3.83 -13.74
CA ILE A 62 1.82 -3.07 -13.40
C ILE A 62 2.84 -3.33 -14.50
N LYS A 63 3.31 -2.26 -15.16
CA LYS A 63 4.30 -2.32 -16.23
C LYS A 63 3.96 -3.34 -17.32
N GLN A 64 2.70 -3.33 -17.78
CA GLN A 64 2.16 -4.24 -18.82
C GLN A 64 1.99 -5.70 -18.39
N ASP A 65 2.22 -6.04 -17.13
CA ASP A 65 1.84 -7.34 -16.57
C ASP A 65 0.46 -7.22 -15.93
N GLU A 66 -0.55 -7.70 -16.67
CA GLU A 66 -1.99 -7.60 -16.37
C GLU A 66 -2.41 -8.19 -15.01
N ARG A 67 -1.57 -9.01 -14.36
CA ARG A 67 -1.93 -9.67 -13.09
C ARG A 67 -0.94 -9.42 -11.97
N LYS A 68 0.06 -8.58 -12.21
CA LYS A 68 1.15 -8.37 -11.25
C LYS A 68 0.65 -7.93 -9.88
N GLY A 69 -0.33 -7.03 -9.84
CA GLY A 69 -0.93 -6.56 -8.59
C GLY A 69 -1.55 -7.67 -7.74
N LEU A 70 -2.16 -8.67 -8.38
CA LEU A 70 -2.75 -9.82 -7.68
C LEU A 70 -1.70 -10.72 -7.05
N ASP A 71 -0.58 -10.94 -7.74
CA ASP A 71 0.54 -11.70 -7.19
C ASP A 71 1.18 -10.98 -6.01
N VAL A 72 1.32 -9.65 -6.11
CA VAL A 72 1.81 -8.81 -5.01
C VAL A 72 0.84 -8.87 -3.82
N ALA A 73 -0.46 -8.83 -4.04
CA ALA A 73 -1.46 -8.96 -2.98
C ALA A 73 -1.33 -10.32 -2.24
N ARG A 74 -1.07 -11.42 -2.96
CA ARG A 74 -0.81 -12.73 -2.36
C ARG A 74 0.46 -12.73 -1.51
N LEU A 75 1.54 -12.13 -2.01
CA LEU A 75 2.80 -11.99 -1.27
C LEU A 75 2.62 -11.17 0.01
N ILE A 76 1.96 -10.02 -0.09
CA ILE A 76 1.59 -9.18 1.06
C ILE A 76 0.81 -10.01 2.07
N ARG A 77 -0.20 -10.77 1.64
CA ARG A 77 -1.02 -11.57 2.54
C ARG A 77 -0.20 -12.63 3.28
N ASN A 78 0.73 -13.28 2.60
CA ASN A 78 1.62 -14.27 3.22
C ASN A 78 2.53 -13.62 4.28
N VAL A 79 3.12 -12.46 3.98
CA VAL A 79 4.02 -11.76 4.91
C VAL A 79 3.25 -11.15 6.09
N ASP A 80 2.17 -10.43 5.82
CA ASP A 80 1.39 -9.70 6.82
C ASP A 80 0.68 -10.66 7.80
N SER A 81 0.12 -11.76 7.30
CA SER A 81 -0.50 -12.78 8.16
C SER A 81 0.51 -13.46 9.10
N LEU A 82 1.76 -13.61 8.68
CA LEU A 82 2.85 -14.13 9.53
C LEU A 82 3.28 -13.13 10.60
N LEU A 83 3.24 -11.82 10.30
CA LEU A 83 3.62 -10.78 11.25
C LEU A 83 2.58 -10.58 12.36
N ILE A 84 1.29 -10.69 12.04
CA ILE A 84 0.21 -10.63 13.04
C ILE A 84 0.30 -11.79 14.03
N ARG A 85 0.75 -12.97 13.61
CA ARG A 85 0.89 -14.15 14.50
C ARG A 85 2.09 -14.10 15.46
N LYS A 86 3.02 -13.17 15.27
CA LYS A 86 4.26 -13.05 16.06
C LYS A 86 4.22 -11.92 17.10
N LYS A 87 3.18 -11.09 17.11
CA LYS A 87 2.93 -10.06 18.13
C LYS A 87 1.86 -10.54 19.09
#